data_AF-A0A1D8JKR2-F1
#
_entry.id   AF-A0A1D8JKR2-F1
#
_cell.length_a   1.000
_cell.length_b   1.000
_cell.length_c   1.000
_cell.angle_alpha   90.00
_cell.angle_beta   90.00
_cell.angle_gamma   90.00
#
_symmetry.space_group_name_H-M   'P 1'
#
loop_
_entity.id
_entity.type
_entity.pdbx_description
1 polymer ?
#
loop_
_entity_poly.entity_id
_entity_poly.type
_entity_poly.pdbx_seq_one_letter_code
_entity_poly.pdbx_strand_id
1 'polypeptide(L)'
;MKRFLFMLLACLVISVAGTSTASASTFDSLYKSASSYLGVPYKYGGTTSSGFDCSGFTQAVFKNNGISIPRTTGQQYATGQAVSKSNLQAGDLVFFKTGKSGVSHVGIYIGSNNFIHASTSKGVMISSINDPYYWGSRYVGAKRVKDFSAPPKVVQKPAAPKPDPYPSRVDIAVTLSEKLGLSATGNTSIFKDISNNHPEISSIAAVAEAGIFTGNNGAFMPEGKLTRAQLAKVLVEAFGLEGRTATNFNDVPNNHWATEYIEILYHNNITTGYLNGDFGLNDYVTKGQFQKFIDRIK
;
A
#
# COMPACT_ATOMS: atom_id res chain seq x y z
N MET A 1 68.34 -41.60 26.83
CA MET A 1 67.67 -41.76 25.52
C MET A 1 66.29 -41.14 25.62
N LYS A 2 66.06 -40.02 24.92
CA LYS A 2 64.86 -39.17 25.01
C LYS A 2 63.73 -39.77 24.15
N ARG A 3 62.53 -39.94 24.69
CA ARG A 3 61.33 -40.26 23.91
C ARG A 3 60.31 -39.13 24.05
N PHE A 4 60.03 -38.50 22.92
CA PHE A 4 59.17 -37.33 22.75
C PHE A 4 57.70 -37.71 22.87
N LEU A 5 56.95 -36.90 23.64
CA LEU A 5 55.50 -36.89 23.73
C LEU A 5 54.95 -36.09 22.54
N PHE A 6 54.27 -36.75 21.60
CA PHE A 6 53.54 -36.10 20.50
C PHE A 6 52.09 -35.83 20.95
N MET A 7 51.77 -34.56 21.14
CA MET A 7 50.44 -34.06 21.46
C MET A 7 49.66 -33.88 20.15
N LEU A 8 48.63 -34.70 19.93
CA LEU A 8 47.73 -34.63 18.78
C LEU A 8 46.76 -33.44 18.96
N LEU A 9 47.04 -32.33 18.26
CA LEU A 9 46.14 -31.19 18.15
C LEU A 9 45.18 -31.43 16.97
N ALA A 10 43.97 -31.91 17.26
CA ALA A 10 42.90 -32.03 16.28
C ALA A 10 42.31 -30.64 15.99
N CYS A 11 42.74 -30.02 14.88
CA CYS A 11 42.14 -28.77 14.41
C CYS A 11 40.82 -29.10 13.68
N LEU A 12 39.70 -28.94 14.38
CA LEU A 12 38.36 -29.03 13.79
C LEU A 12 38.12 -27.79 12.91
N VAL A 13 38.27 -27.95 11.59
CA VAL A 13 37.93 -26.92 10.62
C VAL A 13 36.42 -26.92 10.44
N ILE A 14 35.71 -26.04 11.15
CA ILE A 14 34.27 -25.82 10.95
C ILE A 14 34.12 -25.02 9.65
N SER A 15 33.89 -25.72 8.55
CA SER A 15 33.47 -25.09 7.30
C SER A 15 32.07 -24.53 7.49
N VAL A 16 31.97 -23.22 7.76
CA VAL A 16 30.69 -22.51 7.72
C VAL A 16 30.32 -22.36 6.26
N ALA A 17 29.55 -23.31 5.74
CA ALA A 17 28.89 -23.17 4.45
C ALA A 17 27.93 -21.98 4.56
N GLY A 18 28.34 -20.83 4.00
CA GLY A 18 27.45 -19.68 3.83
C GLY A 18 26.28 -20.09 2.95
N THR A 19 25.11 -20.27 3.55
CA THR A 19 23.88 -20.45 2.81
C THR A 19 23.61 -19.15 2.05
N SER A 20 23.88 -19.15 0.74
CA SER A 20 23.37 -18.11 -0.15
C SER A 20 21.85 -18.22 -0.13
N THR A 21 21.21 -17.40 0.70
CA THR A 21 19.77 -17.23 0.67
C THR A 21 19.41 -16.63 -0.68
N ALA A 22 18.98 -17.48 -1.61
CA ALA A 22 18.35 -17.02 -2.84
C ALA A 22 17.23 -16.06 -2.43
N SER A 23 17.39 -14.78 -2.79
CA SER A 23 16.47 -13.71 -2.40
C SER A 23 15.06 -14.13 -2.79
N ALA A 24 14.18 -14.31 -1.80
CA ALA A 24 12.77 -14.56 -2.08
C ALA A 24 12.24 -13.40 -2.95
N SER A 25 11.61 -13.72 -4.09
CA SER A 25 11.00 -12.70 -4.95
C SER A 25 9.90 -11.98 -4.16
N THR A 26 10.09 -10.71 -3.84
CA THR A 26 9.14 -9.88 -3.09
C THR A 26 8.19 -9.16 -4.05
N PHE A 27 7.08 -8.64 -3.53
CA PHE A 27 6.24 -7.74 -4.33
C PHE A 27 7.04 -6.50 -4.78
N ASP A 28 7.94 -5.97 -3.95
CA ASP A 28 8.76 -4.81 -4.29
C ASP A 28 9.65 -5.07 -5.52
N SER A 29 10.24 -6.26 -5.64
CA SER A 29 11.03 -6.62 -6.82
C SER A 29 10.16 -6.79 -8.06
N LEU A 30 8.96 -7.36 -7.89
CA LEU A 30 7.96 -7.49 -8.97
C LEU A 30 7.52 -6.12 -9.47
N TYR A 31 7.12 -5.23 -8.56
CA TYR A 31 6.67 -3.87 -8.86
C TYR A 31 7.78 -3.05 -9.50
N LYS A 32 9.01 -3.10 -8.96
CA LYS A 32 10.16 -2.41 -9.55
C LYS A 32 10.43 -2.89 -10.98
N SER A 33 10.36 -4.21 -11.24
CA SER A 33 10.51 -4.76 -12.58
C SER A 33 9.35 -4.39 -13.51
N ALA A 34 8.12 -4.28 -13.00
CA ALA A 34 6.98 -3.88 -13.81
C ALA A 34 7.08 -2.40 -14.20
N SER A 35 7.38 -1.54 -13.22
CA SER A 35 7.47 -0.09 -13.37
C SER A 35 8.64 0.34 -14.25
N SER A 36 9.74 -0.43 -14.32
CA SER A 36 10.84 -0.14 -15.24
C SER A 36 10.46 -0.22 -16.72
N TYR A 37 9.30 -0.80 -17.04
CA TYR A 37 8.79 -0.87 -18.41
C TYR A 37 7.75 0.19 -18.74
N LEU A 38 7.41 1.12 -17.83
CA LEU A 38 6.46 2.19 -18.12
C LEU A 38 6.82 2.93 -19.40
N GLY A 39 5.83 3.13 -20.27
CA GLY A 39 5.98 3.76 -21.59
C GLY A 39 6.47 2.84 -22.70
N VAL A 40 6.93 1.61 -22.43
CA VAL A 40 7.32 0.67 -23.50
C VAL A 40 6.12 0.43 -24.43
N PRO A 41 6.27 0.60 -25.76
CA PRO A 41 5.14 0.52 -26.70
C PRO A 41 4.45 -0.83 -26.70
N TYR A 42 3.16 -0.82 -27.07
CA TYR A 42 2.46 -2.07 -27.33
C TYR A 42 2.90 -2.67 -28.66
N LYS A 43 3.18 -3.98 -28.67
CA LYS A 43 3.44 -4.76 -29.87
C LYS A 43 2.73 -6.10 -29.76
N TYR A 44 1.81 -6.38 -30.67
CA TYR A 44 1.11 -7.67 -30.69
C TYR A 44 2.12 -8.82 -30.80
N GLY A 45 2.03 -9.81 -29.91
CA GLY A 45 3.01 -10.89 -29.84
C GLY A 45 4.35 -10.51 -29.17
N GLY A 46 4.53 -9.25 -28.76
CA GLY A 46 5.77 -8.74 -28.18
C GLY A 46 6.05 -9.25 -26.76
N THR A 47 7.33 -9.51 -26.47
CA THR A 47 7.81 -10.11 -25.21
C THR A 47 9.08 -9.44 -24.67
N THR A 48 9.48 -8.28 -25.21
CA THR A 48 10.73 -7.60 -24.84
C THR A 48 10.53 -6.10 -24.65
N SER A 49 11.54 -5.41 -24.12
CA SER A 49 11.53 -3.95 -23.94
C SER A 49 11.42 -3.14 -25.24
N SER A 50 11.58 -3.75 -26.41
CA SER A 50 11.25 -3.11 -27.70
C SER A 50 9.74 -3.02 -27.98
N GLY A 51 8.94 -3.74 -27.21
CA GLY A 51 7.48 -3.72 -27.28
C GLY A 51 6.85 -4.98 -26.71
N PHE A 52 5.76 -4.80 -25.98
CA PHE A 52 5.04 -5.88 -25.31
C PHE A 52 3.58 -5.99 -25.77
N ASP A 53 3.03 -7.21 -25.82
CA ASP A 53 1.59 -7.36 -25.61
C ASP A 53 1.28 -7.55 -24.11
N CYS A 54 0.01 -7.53 -23.74
CA CYS A 54 -0.39 -7.59 -22.33
C CYS A 54 0.14 -8.83 -21.62
N SER A 55 0.03 -10.00 -22.25
CA SER A 55 0.52 -11.26 -21.68
C SER A 55 2.04 -11.45 -21.77
N GLY A 56 2.69 -10.86 -22.76
CA GLY A 56 4.15 -10.83 -22.88
C GLY A 56 4.80 -9.92 -21.84
N PHE A 57 4.14 -8.79 -21.52
CA PHE A 57 4.53 -7.91 -20.44
C PHE A 57 4.47 -8.62 -19.09
N THR A 58 3.32 -9.22 -18.74
CA THR A 58 3.19 -9.95 -17.47
C THR A 58 4.18 -11.11 -17.41
N GLN A 59 4.35 -11.86 -18.50
CA GLN A 59 5.32 -12.95 -18.57
C GLN A 59 6.75 -12.47 -18.30
N ALA A 60 7.19 -11.37 -18.91
CA ALA A 60 8.53 -10.84 -18.71
C ALA A 60 8.76 -10.41 -17.25
N VAL A 61 7.80 -9.68 -16.67
CA VAL A 61 7.88 -9.23 -15.26
C VAL A 61 7.97 -10.41 -14.30
N PHE A 62 7.12 -11.42 -14.46
CA PHE A 62 7.15 -12.61 -13.60
C PHE A 62 8.42 -13.44 -13.81
N LYS A 63 8.88 -13.59 -15.06
CA LYS A 63 10.12 -14.31 -15.38
C LYS A 63 11.35 -13.65 -14.75
N ASN A 64 11.44 -12.32 -14.78
CA ASN A 64 12.52 -11.57 -14.12
C ASN A 64 12.52 -11.76 -12.60
N ASN A 65 11.40 -12.16 -12.03
CA ASN A 65 11.23 -12.46 -10.61
C ASN A 65 11.23 -13.98 -10.33
N GLY A 66 11.74 -14.78 -11.25
CA GLY A 66 11.92 -16.23 -11.08
C GLY A 66 10.62 -17.04 -11.15
N ILE A 67 9.56 -16.51 -11.79
CA ILE A 67 8.25 -17.14 -11.85
C ILE A 67 7.84 -17.33 -13.31
N SER A 68 7.62 -18.59 -13.70
CA SER A 68 7.18 -18.92 -15.05
C SER A 68 5.67 -18.90 -15.12
N ILE A 69 5.12 -18.10 -16.05
CA ILE A 69 3.71 -18.11 -16.41
C ILE A 69 3.54 -18.34 -17.92
N PRO A 70 2.39 -18.91 -18.37
CA PRO A 70 2.15 -19.15 -19.79
C PRO A 70 2.17 -17.89 -20.64
N ARG A 71 2.39 -18.07 -21.94
CA ARG A 71 2.59 -16.96 -22.88
C ARG A 71 1.32 -16.17 -23.17
N THR A 72 0.16 -16.82 -23.23
CA THR A 72 -1.08 -16.17 -23.70
C THR A 72 -1.99 -15.78 -22.54
N THR A 73 -2.76 -14.70 -22.72
CA THR A 73 -3.75 -14.23 -21.75
C THR A 73 -4.72 -15.32 -21.30
N GLY A 74 -5.24 -16.14 -22.23
CA GLY A 74 -6.17 -17.23 -21.91
C GLY A 74 -5.53 -18.31 -21.03
N GLN A 75 -4.29 -18.69 -21.33
CA GLN A 75 -3.55 -19.67 -20.50
C GLN A 75 -3.18 -19.09 -19.14
N GLN A 76 -2.81 -17.82 -19.06
CA GLN A 76 -2.57 -17.13 -17.78
C GLN A 76 -3.84 -17.11 -16.93
N TYR A 77 -5.02 -16.89 -17.52
CA TYR A 77 -6.30 -16.94 -16.82
C TYR A 77 -6.65 -18.35 -16.30
N ALA A 78 -6.18 -19.39 -16.99
CA ALA A 78 -6.32 -20.77 -16.56
C ALA A 78 -5.30 -21.19 -15.47
N THR A 79 -4.31 -20.34 -15.15
CA THR A 79 -3.20 -20.68 -14.25
C THR A 79 -3.35 -20.00 -12.89
N GLY A 80 -3.01 -20.72 -11.81
CA GLY A 80 -3.04 -20.18 -10.44
C GLY A 80 -4.41 -20.26 -9.77
N GLN A 81 -4.49 -19.77 -8.53
CA GLN A 81 -5.73 -19.77 -7.75
C GLN A 81 -6.65 -18.62 -8.20
N ALA A 82 -7.95 -18.89 -8.33
CA ALA A 82 -8.94 -17.86 -8.56
C ALA A 82 -9.06 -16.93 -7.34
N VAL A 83 -9.08 -15.62 -7.59
CA VAL A 83 -9.18 -14.60 -6.54
C VAL A 83 -10.41 -13.74 -6.80
N SER A 84 -11.25 -13.56 -5.79
CA SER A 84 -12.36 -12.62 -5.84
C SER A 84 -11.85 -11.18 -5.85
N LYS A 85 -12.59 -10.26 -6.47
CA LYS A 85 -12.19 -8.84 -6.57
C LYS A 85 -11.92 -8.21 -5.19
N SER A 86 -12.67 -8.59 -4.16
CA SER A 86 -12.48 -8.15 -2.76
C SER A 86 -11.23 -8.69 -2.08
N ASN A 87 -10.65 -9.78 -2.59
CA ASN A 87 -9.48 -10.47 -2.01
C ASN A 87 -8.20 -10.26 -2.84
N LEU A 88 -8.21 -9.25 -3.73
CA LEU A 88 -7.06 -8.89 -4.54
C LEU A 88 -5.87 -8.51 -3.67
N GLN A 89 -4.71 -9.04 -4.02
CA GLN A 89 -3.43 -8.75 -3.41
C GLN A 89 -2.44 -8.31 -4.48
N ALA A 90 -1.53 -7.44 -4.09
CA ALA A 90 -0.50 -6.93 -4.98
C ALA A 90 0.31 -8.11 -5.55
N GLY A 91 0.47 -8.13 -6.88
CA GLY A 91 1.04 -9.26 -7.63
C GLY A 91 0.02 -10.23 -8.21
N ASP A 92 -1.27 -10.11 -7.93
CA ASP A 92 -2.30 -10.89 -8.64
C ASP A 92 -2.39 -10.47 -10.12
N LEU A 93 -2.62 -11.43 -11.01
CA LEU A 93 -2.98 -11.14 -12.39
C LEU A 93 -4.47 -10.78 -12.45
N VAL A 94 -4.81 -9.63 -13.03
CA VAL A 94 -6.18 -9.16 -13.26
C VAL A 94 -6.52 -9.21 -14.74
N PHE A 95 -7.74 -9.64 -15.04
CA PHE A 95 -8.15 -10.04 -16.37
C PHE A 95 -9.41 -9.31 -16.83
N PHE A 96 -9.43 -8.93 -18.10
CA PHE A 96 -10.48 -8.11 -18.69
C PHE A 96 -10.96 -8.64 -20.04
N LYS A 97 -12.20 -8.30 -20.39
CA LYS A 97 -12.81 -8.53 -21.70
C LYS A 97 -12.80 -7.23 -22.50
N THR A 98 -11.75 -7.03 -23.30
CA THR A 98 -11.58 -5.86 -24.18
C THR A 98 -11.84 -6.19 -25.66
N GLY A 99 -11.79 -7.48 -26.02
CA GLY A 99 -12.09 -8.00 -27.35
C GLY A 99 -13.50 -8.62 -27.47
N LYS A 100 -13.75 -9.25 -28.62
CA LYS A 100 -15.08 -9.76 -29.00
C LYS A 100 -15.57 -10.94 -28.14
N SER A 101 -14.68 -11.80 -27.65
CA SER A 101 -15.04 -12.96 -26.83
C SER A 101 -13.99 -13.27 -25.77
N GLY A 102 -14.47 -13.73 -24.61
CA GLY A 102 -13.64 -14.21 -23.50
C GLY A 102 -12.68 -13.18 -22.90
N VAL A 103 -11.80 -13.67 -22.03
CA VAL A 103 -10.71 -12.90 -21.46
C VAL A 103 -9.70 -12.57 -22.57
N SER A 104 -9.42 -11.28 -22.75
CA SER A 104 -8.62 -10.77 -23.88
C SER A 104 -7.52 -9.82 -23.45
N HIS A 105 -7.51 -9.39 -22.19
CA HIS A 105 -6.48 -8.52 -21.63
C HIS A 105 -6.07 -8.95 -20.22
N VAL A 106 -4.81 -8.74 -19.87
CA VAL A 106 -4.24 -9.05 -18.57
C VAL A 106 -3.32 -7.91 -18.09
N GLY A 107 -3.24 -7.74 -16.78
CA GLY A 107 -2.22 -6.92 -16.13
C GLY A 107 -1.94 -7.40 -14.72
N ILE A 108 -1.06 -6.70 -14.02
CA ILE A 108 -0.63 -7.04 -12.65
C ILE A 108 -1.28 -6.04 -11.70
N TYR A 109 -2.03 -6.53 -10.71
CA TYR A 109 -2.59 -5.70 -9.65
C TYR A 109 -1.46 -5.19 -8.76
N ILE A 110 -1.44 -3.88 -8.50
CA ILE A 110 -0.37 -3.21 -7.74
C ILE A 110 -0.87 -2.59 -6.44
N GLY A 111 -2.12 -2.88 -6.03
CA GLY A 111 -2.76 -2.30 -4.85
C GLY A 111 -3.63 -1.09 -5.17
N SER A 112 -4.40 -0.62 -4.18
CA SER A 112 -5.23 0.59 -4.27
C SER A 112 -6.12 0.67 -5.52
N ASN A 113 -6.74 -0.45 -5.92
CA ASN A 113 -7.55 -0.56 -7.14
C ASN A 113 -6.78 -0.29 -8.46
N ASN A 114 -5.46 -0.28 -8.45
CA ASN A 114 -4.64 -0.01 -9.63
C ASN A 114 -3.99 -1.29 -10.17
N PHE A 115 -3.75 -1.29 -11.47
CA PHE A 115 -3.03 -2.36 -12.16
C PHE A 115 -2.13 -1.79 -13.26
N ILE A 116 -0.99 -2.46 -13.47
CA ILE A 116 -0.04 -2.13 -14.54
C ILE A 116 -0.22 -3.10 -15.71
N HIS A 117 -0.27 -2.59 -16.94
CA HIS A 117 -0.53 -3.38 -18.14
C HIS A 117 0.02 -2.72 -19.40
N ALA A 118 0.26 -3.50 -20.46
CA ALA A 118 0.58 -2.97 -21.79
C ALA A 118 -0.70 -2.55 -22.54
N SER A 119 -0.97 -1.24 -22.62
CA SER A 119 -2.09 -0.65 -23.36
C SER A 119 -1.79 -0.53 -24.86
N THR A 120 -2.73 -0.90 -25.72
CA THR A 120 -2.59 -0.77 -27.18
C THR A 120 -2.35 0.66 -27.65
N SER A 121 -2.79 1.67 -26.90
CA SER A 121 -2.70 3.08 -27.29
C SER A 121 -1.57 3.86 -26.60
N LYS A 122 -1.11 3.42 -25.42
CA LYS A 122 -0.18 4.19 -24.57
C LYS A 122 1.02 3.38 -24.07
N GLY A 123 1.19 2.14 -24.56
CA GLY A 123 2.23 1.25 -24.06
C GLY A 123 1.97 0.81 -22.62
N VAL A 124 3.02 0.39 -21.92
CA VAL A 124 2.91 -0.01 -20.51
C VAL A 124 2.52 1.19 -19.66
N MET A 125 1.38 1.09 -18.97
CA MET A 125 0.82 2.15 -18.14
C MET A 125 0.11 1.58 -16.91
N ILE A 126 -0.23 2.48 -15.98
CA ILE A 126 -1.06 2.18 -14.83
C ILE A 126 -2.47 2.68 -15.09
N SER A 127 -3.46 1.85 -14.78
CA SER A 127 -4.88 2.18 -14.86
C SER A 127 -5.59 1.70 -13.58
N SER A 128 -6.78 2.23 -13.32
CA SER A 128 -7.64 1.74 -12.24
C SER A 128 -8.53 0.59 -12.72
N ILE A 129 -8.63 -0.50 -11.96
CA ILE A 129 -9.56 -1.62 -12.22
C ILE A 129 -11.03 -1.22 -12.00
N ASN A 130 -11.26 -0.07 -11.37
CA ASN A 130 -12.59 0.48 -11.09
C ASN A 130 -12.86 1.75 -11.92
N ASP A 131 -12.03 2.04 -12.92
CA ASP A 131 -12.30 3.12 -13.86
C ASP A 131 -13.71 2.94 -14.46
N PRO A 132 -14.63 3.88 -14.22
CA PRO A 132 -16.02 3.73 -14.63
C PRO A 132 -16.19 3.79 -16.15
N TYR A 133 -15.22 4.34 -16.89
CA TYR A 133 -15.34 4.58 -18.33
C TYR A 133 -14.96 3.36 -19.16
N TYR A 134 -13.88 2.65 -18.79
CA TYR A 134 -13.36 1.55 -19.60
C TYR A 134 -13.14 0.26 -18.81
N TRP A 135 -12.33 0.29 -17.75
CA TRP A 135 -11.86 -0.95 -17.12
C TRP A 135 -12.86 -1.62 -16.19
N GLY A 136 -13.64 -0.84 -15.43
CA GLY A 136 -14.55 -1.33 -14.40
C GLY A 136 -15.58 -2.31 -14.95
N SER A 137 -16.25 -1.96 -16.04
CA SER A 137 -17.26 -2.79 -16.71
C SER A 137 -16.67 -3.99 -17.47
N ARG A 138 -15.35 -4.01 -17.71
CA ARG A 138 -14.65 -5.06 -18.46
C ARG A 138 -13.92 -6.05 -17.57
N TYR A 139 -13.89 -5.83 -16.25
CA TYR A 139 -13.25 -6.73 -15.30
C TYR A 139 -13.93 -8.11 -15.33
N VAL A 140 -13.14 -9.16 -15.54
CA VAL A 140 -13.63 -10.55 -15.59
C VAL A 140 -13.27 -11.30 -14.32
N GLY A 141 -12.04 -11.16 -13.84
CA GLY A 141 -11.56 -11.91 -12.67
C GLY A 141 -10.07 -11.76 -12.43
N ALA A 142 -9.56 -12.50 -11.44
CA ALA A 142 -8.15 -12.48 -11.07
C ALA A 142 -7.58 -13.86 -10.75
N LYS A 143 -6.26 -14.00 -10.92
CA LYS A 143 -5.50 -15.21 -10.64
C LYS A 143 -4.24 -14.91 -9.85
N ARG A 144 -4.01 -15.70 -8.79
CA ARG A 144 -2.78 -15.67 -8.00
C ARG A 144 -1.87 -16.82 -8.41
N VAL A 145 -0.75 -16.49 -9.04
CA VAL A 145 0.26 -17.47 -9.49
C VAL A 145 1.39 -17.66 -8.48
N LYS A 146 1.64 -16.65 -7.64
CA LYS A 146 2.52 -16.72 -6.49
C LYS A 146 1.98 -15.80 -5.41
N ASP A 147 2.12 -16.24 -4.16
CA ASP A 147 1.92 -15.36 -3.03
C ASP A 147 3.21 -14.56 -2.80
N PHE A 148 3.14 -13.25 -3.04
CA PHE A 148 4.25 -12.32 -2.76
C PHE A 148 4.17 -11.74 -1.35
N SER A 149 3.20 -12.15 -0.54
CA SER A 149 3.30 -11.98 0.91
C SER A 149 4.41 -12.90 1.44
N ALA A 150 5.18 -12.41 2.41
CA ALA A 150 6.38 -13.06 2.96
C ALA A 150 6.14 -14.53 3.43
N PRO A 151 7.18 -15.35 3.69
CA PRO A 151 7.11 -16.83 3.70
C PRO A 151 6.13 -17.41 4.75
N PRO A 152 5.73 -18.70 4.62
CA PRO A 152 4.37 -19.17 4.86
C PRO A 152 3.94 -18.99 6.33
N LYS A 153 2.73 -18.46 6.51
CA LYS A 153 2.03 -18.56 7.80
C LYS A 153 1.83 -20.05 8.12
N VAL A 154 2.49 -20.52 9.17
CA VAL A 154 2.24 -21.81 9.82
C VAL A 154 0.73 -21.99 10.03
N VAL A 155 0.21 -23.18 9.74
CA VAL A 155 -1.21 -23.54 9.85
C VAL A 155 -1.75 -23.14 11.23
N GLN A 156 -2.60 -22.11 11.27
CA GLN A 156 -3.34 -21.71 12.46
C GLN A 156 -4.83 -21.73 12.15
N LYS A 157 -5.61 -22.23 13.14
CA LYS A 157 -7.02 -21.94 13.44
C LYS A 157 -7.49 -20.65 12.75
N PRO A 158 -8.69 -20.60 12.11
CA PRO A 158 -9.09 -19.54 11.18
C PRO A 158 -8.60 -18.18 11.66
N ALA A 159 -7.65 -17.62 10.92
CA ALA A 159 -6.97 -16.40 11.30
C ALA A 159 -8.04 -15.33 11.51
N ALA A 160 -7.95 -14.63 12.66
CA ALA A 160 -8.68 -13.39 12.85
C ALA A 160 -8.52 -12.52 11.59
N PRO A 161 -9.58 -11.77 11.17
CA PRO A 161 -9.51 -10.90 10.01
C PRO A 161 -8.20 -10.10 10.03
N LYS A 162 -7.51 -10.02 8.89
CA LYS A 162 -6.27 -9.23 8.77
C LYS A 162 -6.56 -7.85 9.39
N PRO A 163 -5.75 -7.36 10.35
CA PRO A 163 -5.99 -6.06 10.96
C PRO A 163 -6.14 -5.00 9.89
N ASP A 164 -7.13 -4.12 10.03
CA ASP A 164 -7.32 -3.02 9.10
C ASP A 164 -5.99 -2.24 8.98
N PRO A 165 -5.41 -2.11 7.76
CA PRO A 165 -4.13 -1.44 7.59
C PRO A 165 -4.21 0.07 7.83
N TYR A 166 -5.42 0.61 7.96
CA TYR A 166 -5.68 2.02 8.25
C TYR A 166 -6.07 2.17 9.72
N PRO A 167 -5.60 3.20 10.43
CA PRO A 167 -6.11 3.52 11.74
C PRO A 167 -7.55 4.03 11.61
N SER A 168 -8.38 3.62 12.57
CA SER A 168 -9.72 4.20 12.73
C SER A 168 -9.61 5.66 13.23
N ARG A 169 -10.70 6.41 13.20
CA ARG A 169 -10.74 7.75 13.80
C ARG A 169 -10.56 7.69 15.31
N VAL A 170 -10.97 6.60 15.95
CA VAL A 170 -10.68 6.33 17.37
C VAL A 170 -9.19 6.13 17.59
N ASP A 171 -8.53 5.28 16.79
CA ASP A 171 -7.08 5.03 16.91
C ASP A 171 -6.28 6.35 16.82
N ILE A 172 -6.67 7.22 15.88
CA ILE A 172 -6.06 8.54 15.70
C ILE A 172 -6.35 9.43 16.91
N ALA A 173 -7.59 9.49 17.39
CA ALA A 173 -7.96 10.31 18.55
C ALA A 173 -7.19 9.92 19.81
N VAL A 174 -7.06 8.62 20.09
CA VAL A 174 -6.27 8.10 21.22
C VAL A 174 -4.80 8.51 21.09
N THR A 175 -4.22 8.32 19.91
CA THR A 175 -2.81 8.68 19.68
C THR A 175 -2.58 10.19 19.88
N LEU A 176 -3.50 11.03 19.40
CA LEU A 176 -3.38 12.48 19.54
C LEU A 176 -3.61 12.95 20.98
N SER A 177 -4.60 12.41 21.69
CA SER A 177 -4.83 12.77 23.09
C SER A 177 -3.61 12.43 23.95
N GLU A 178 -3.03 11.24 23.76
CA GLU A 178 -1.82 10.82 24.46
C GLU A 178 -0.62 11.71 24.11
N LYS A 179 -0.36 11.93 22.82
CA LYS A 179 0.80 12.70 22.35
C LYS A 179 0.76 14.16 22.80
N LEU A 180 -0.44 14.73 22.91
CA LEU A 180 -0.66 16.11 23.35
C LEU A 180 -0.90 16.24 24.86
N GLY A 181 -0.99 15.13 25.60
CA GLY A 181 -1.32 15.13 27.02
C GLY A 181 -2.73 15.66 27.32
N LEU A 182 -3.67 15.49 26.40
CA LEU A 182 -5.05 15.95 26.57
C LEU A 182 -5.80 15.05 27.53
N SER A 183 -6.66 15.64 28.34
CA SER A 183 -7.58 14.94 29.24
C SER A 183 -8.94 15.61 29.16
N ALA A 184 -9.99 14.80 29.01
CA ALA A 184 -11.35 15.31 28.95
C ALA A 184 -11.81 15.83 30.32
N THR A 185 -12.62 16.87 30.33
CA THR A 185 -13.27 17.38 31.55
C THR A 185 -14.35 16.44 32.08
N GLY A 186 -14.85 15.51 31.26
CA GLY A 186 -15.78 14.45 31.65
C GLY A 186 -15.79 13.26 30.67
N ASN A 187 -16.61 12.25 30.97
CA ASN A 187 -16.73 11.02 30.15
C ASN A 187 -18.03 10.99 29.34
N THR A 188 -18.37 12.10 28.69
CA THR A 188 -19.58 12.21 27.86
C THR A 188 -19.23 12.59 26.44
N SER A 189 -19.82 11.89 25.47
CA SER A 189 -19.64 12.21 24.06
C SER A 189 -20.55 13.36 23.63
N ILE A 190 -19.99 14.31 22.88
CA ILE A 190 -20.77 15.31 22.12
C ILE A 190 -21.29 14.75 20.79
N PHE A 191 -20.79 13.59 20.37
CA PHE A 191 -21.13 12.93 19.11
C PHE A 191 -22.24 11.89 19.30
N LYS A 192 -23.19 11.91 18.35
CA LYS A 192 -24.43 11.10 18.35
C LYS A 192 -24.19 9.60 18.21
N ASP A 193 -23.08 9.19 17.62
CA ASP A 193 -22.73 7.80 17.30
C ASP A 193 -21.67 7.22 18.24
N ILE A 194 -21.34 7.91 19.33
CA ILE A 194 -20.44 7.42 20.37
C ILE A 194 -21.22 7.27 21.68
N SER A 195 -21.23 6.07 22.22
CA SER A 195 -21.80 5.79 23.54
C SER A 195 -20.91 6.36 24.64
N ASN A 196 -21.50 6.87 25.74
CA ASN A 196 -20.75 7.28 26.93
C ASN A 196 -20.02 6.10 27.60
N ASN A 197 -20.38 4.86 27.28
CA ASN A 197 -19.68 3.65 27.75
C ASN A 197 -18.62 3.15 26.75
N HIS A 198 -18.29 3.94 25.72
CA HIS A 198 -17.26 3.56 24.76
C HIS A 198 -15.89 3.45 25.47
N PRO A 199 -15.08 2.40 25.20
CA PRO A 199 -13.80 2.21 25.89
C PRO A 199 -12.87 3.42 25.81
N GLU A 200 -12.82 4.06 24.63
CA GLU A 200 -11.98 5.22 24.36
C GLU A 200 -12.71 6.58 24.54
N ILE A 201 -13.78 6.61 25.34
CA ILE A 201 -14.62 7.81 25.50
C ILE A 201 -13.81 9.03 25.96
N SER A 202 -12.88 8.85 26.89
CA SER A 202 -12.08 9.96 27.43
C SER A 202 -11.17 10.58 26.35
N SER A 203 -10.55 9.76 25.50
CA SER A 203 -9.72 10.24 24.39
C SER A 203 -10.56 10.94 23.33
N ILE A 204 -11.71 10.37 22.95
CA ILE A 204 -12.62 10.97 21.97
C ILE A 204 -13.16 12.32 22.47
N ALA A 205 -13.55 12.40 23.74
CA ALA A 205 -14.00 13.64 24.36
C ALA A 205 -12.88 14.67 24.42
N ALA A 206 -11.66 14.28 24.80
CA ALA A 206 -10.52 15.19 24.92
C ALA A 206 -10.15 15.85 23.58
N VAL A 207 -10.07 15.08 22.49
CA VAL A 207 -9.78 15.65 21.16
C VAL A 207 -10.93 16.50 20.61
N ALA A 208 -12.17 16.25 21.06
CA ALA A 208 -13.32 17.06 20.69
C ALA A 208 -13.37 18.38 21.46
N GLU A 209 -13.11 18.36 22.77
CA GLU A 209 -12.99 19.55 23.62
C GLU A 209 -11.83 20.45 23.16
N ALA A 210 -10.73 19.85 22.70
CA ALA A 210 -9.61 20.57 22.09
C ALA A 210 -9.90 21.09 20.67
N GLY A 211 -11.07 20.78 20.09
CA GLY A 211 -11.46 21.23 18.75
C GLY A 211 -10.78 20.51 17.59
N ILE A 212 -9.96 19.48 17.87
CA ILE A 212 -9.21 18.73 16.86
C ILE A 212 -10.15 17.86 16.02
N PHE A 213 -11.16 17.26 16.65
CA PHE A 213 -12.21 16.51 15.97
C PHE A 213 -13.55 17.18 16.20
N THR A 214 -14.15 17.71 15.13
CA THR A 214 -15.47 18.36 15.17
C THR A 214 -16.61 17.46 14.70
N GLY A 215 -16.28 16.30 14.10
CA GLY A 215 -17.25 15.36 13.55
C GLY A 215 -17.92 15.84 12.26
N ASN A 216 -18.87 15.05 11.77
CA ASN A 216 -19.68 15.36 10.58
C ASN A 216 -21.16 15.26 10.94
N ASN A 217 -21.90 16.38 10.89
CA ASN A 217 -23.31 16.46 11.29
C ASN A 217 -23.61 15.94 12.71
N GLY A 218 -22.62 16.09 13.60
CA GLY A 218 -22.67 15.61 14.98
C GLY A 218 -22.31 14.13 15.15
N ALA A 219 -21.79 13.45 14.11
CA ALA A 219 -21.26 12.09 14.22
C ALA A 219 -19.72 12.09 14.20
N PHE A 220 -19.08 11.28 15.04
CA PHE A 220 -17.65 11.08 15.10
C PHE A 220 -17.15 10.12 14.02
N MET A 221 -17.94 9.10 13.68
CA MET A 221 -17.61 7.98 12.79
C MET A 221 -16.41 7.17 13.31
N PRO A 222 -16.54 6.41 14.42
CA PRO A 222 -15.41 5.81 15.14
C PRO A 222 -14.51 4.91 14.27
N GLU A 223 -15.13 4.04 13.46
CA GLU A 223 -14.43 3.15 12.52
C GLU A 223 -14.05 3.82 11.20
N GLY A 224 -14.34 5.11 11.05
CA GLY A 224 -14.04 5.89 9.86
C GLY A 224 -12.53 6.00 9.62
N LYS A 225 -12.16 6.24 8.36
CA LYS A 225 -10.76 6.43 7.94
C LYS A 225 -10.56 7.87 7.50
N LEU A 226 -9.39 8.42 7.80
CA LEU A 226 -9.01 9.75 7.30
C LEU A 226 -8.24 9.63 6.00
N THR A 227 -8.59 10.47 5.03
CA THR A 227 -7.71 10.71 3.89
C THR A 227 -6.45 11.45 4.34
N ARG A 228 -5.40 11.43 3.53
CA ARG A 228 -4.15 12.16 3.80
C ARG A 228 -4.38 13.66 3.91
N ALA A 229 -5.29 14.23 3.11
CA ALA A 229 -5.68 15.63 3.22
C ALA A 229 -6.38 15.94 4.55
N GLN A 230 -7.31 15.09 4.98
CA GLN A 230 -7.99 15.24 6.27
C GLN A 230 -7.02 15.12 7.44
N LEU A 231 -6.12 14.13 7.40
CA LEU A 231 -5.11 13.97 8.43
C LEU A 231 -4.13 15.16 8.45
N ALA A 232 -3.76 15.73 7.28
CA ALA A 232 -2.88 16.89 7.23
C ALA A 232 -3.45 18.07 8.01
N LYS A 233 -4.73 18.38 7.78
CA LYS A 233 -5.45 19.39 8.56
C LYS A 233 -5.45 19.06 10.05
N VAL A 234 -5.83 17.84 10.41
CA VAL A 234 -5.89 17.39 11.81
C VAL A 234 -4.54 17.56 12.50
N LEU A 235 -3.42 17.16 11.88
CA LEU A 235 -2.10 17.29 12.49
C LEU A 235 -1.64 18.74 12.62
N VAL A 236 -1.91 19.58 11.63
CA VAL A 236 -1.56 21.00 11.71
C VAL A 236 -2.32 21.68 12.83
N GLU A 237 -3.63 21.47 12.92
CA GLU A 237 -4.47 22.08 13.96
C GLU A 237 -4.15 21.51 15.35
N ALA A 238 -3.94 20.20 15.46
CA ALA A 238 -3.66 19.52 16.72
C ALA A 238 -2.35 19.97 17.36
N PHE A 239 -1.30 20.17 16.55
CA PHE A 239 0.04 20.50 17.04
C PHE A 239 0.40 21.98 16.86
N GLY A 240 -0.54 22.82 16.38
CA GLY A 240 -0.29 24.23 16.12
C GLY A 240 0.89 24.45 15.18
N LEU A 241 1.01 23.64 14.12
CA LEU A 241 2.16 23.69 13.23
C LEU A 241 2.14 24.98 12.40
N GLU A 242 3.26 25.69 12.41
CA GLU A 242 3.45 26.94 11.68
C GLU A 242 4.46 26.81 10.55
N GLY A 243 4.54 27.85 9.73
CA GLY A 243 5.47 27.94 8.60
C GLY A 243 4.98 27.18 7.38
N ARG A 244 5.28 27.71 6.20
CA ARG A 244 4.75 27.22 4.92
C ARG A 244 5.83 27.23 3.86
N THR A 245 5.94 26.14 3.12
CA THR A 245 6.77 26.05 1.92
C THR A 245 5.90 25.58 0.78
N ALA A 246 5.80 26.39 -0.27
CA ALA A 246 5.03 26.04 -1.45
C ALA A 246 5.51 24.69 -2.01
N THR A 247 4.57 23.80 -2.28
CA THR A 247 4.87 22.48 -2.84
C THR A 247 4.35 22.39 -4.26
N ASN A 248 4.95 21.50 -5.05
CA ASN A 248 4.52 21.26 -6.42
C ASN A 248 4.13 19.80 -6.64
N PHE A 249 3.37 19.25 -5.67
CA PHE A 249 2.82 17.90 -5.79
C PHE A 249 1.86 17.83 -6.98
N ASN A 250 1.98 16.80 -7.82
CA ASN A 250 1.24 16.77 -9.08
C ASN A 250 -0.29 16.71 -8.88
N ASP A 251 -0.72 16.14 -7.76
CA ASP A 251 -2.13 15.92 -7.43
C ASP A 251 -2.68 16.94 -6.43
N VAL A 252 -1.96 18.02 -6.08
CA VAL A 252 -2.43 19.07 -5.16
C VAL A 252 -2.69 20.36 -5.94
N PRO A 253 -3.95 20.68 -6.28
CA PRO A 253 -4.28 21.97 -6.89
C PRO A 253 -4.00 23.13 -5.93
N ASN A 254 -3.47 24.24 -6.45
CA ASN A 254 -3.16 25.43 -5.63
C ASN A 254 -4.38 26.02 -4.88
N ASN A 255 -5.60 25.74 -5.35
CA ASN A 255 -6.86 26.21 -4.76
C ASN A 255 -7.61 25.14 -3.94
N HIS A 256 -7.00 23.98 -3.68
CA HIS A 256 -7.62 22.94 -2.89
C HIS A 256 -7.60 23.31 -1.40
N TRP A 257 -8.69 22.99 -0.66
CA TRP A 257 -8.83 23.36 0.75
C TRP A 257 -7.70 22.82 1.64
N ALA A 258 -7.07 21.71 1.23
CA ALA A 258 -6.00 21.05 1.98
C ALA A 258 -4.60 21.59 1.66
N THR A 259 -4.44 22.42 0.62
CA THR A 259 -3.13 22.80 0.06
C THR A 259 -2.24 23.44 1.11
N GLU A 260 -2.76 24.39 1.87
CA GLU A 260 -2.01 25.06 2.93
C GLU A 260 -1.54 24.08 4.02
N TYR A 261 -2.40 23.20 4.50
CA TYR A 261 -2.04 22.21 5.52
C TYR A 261 -0.94 21.25 5.02
N ILE A 262 -1.02 20.84 3.75
CA ILE A 262 -0.02 19.97 3.12
C ILE A 262 1.35 20.68 3.05
N GLU A 263 1.35 21.96 2.70
CA GLU A 263 2.57 22.78 2.62
C GLU A 263 3.18 23.05 4.00
N ILE A 264 2.36 23.18 5.04
CA ILE A 264 2.82 23.25 6.43
C ILE A 264 3.47 21.94 6.86
N LEU A 265 2.85 20.79 6.56
CA LEU A 265 3.46 19.50 6.85
C LEU A 265 4.79 19.30 6.10
N TYR A 266 4.86 19.76 4.85
CA TYR A 266 6.09 19.68 4.06
C TYR A 266 7.18 20.57 4.65
N HIS A 267 6.86 21.82 5.00
CA HIS A 267 7.76 22.76 5.65
C HIS A 267 8.39 22.18 6.93
N ASN A 268 7.57 21.51 7.74
CA ASN A 268 7.98 20.89 9.00
C ASN A 268 8.63 19.51 8.83
N ASN A 269 8.95 19.08 7.59
CA ASN A 269 9.56 17.78 7.27
C ASN A 269 8.74 16.56 7.73
N ILE A 270 7.43 16.72 7.90
CA ILE A 270 6.52 15.64 8.31
C ILE A 270 6.18 14.76 7.10
N THR A 271 6.03 15.37 5.93
CA THR A 271 5.74 14.68 4.67
C THR A 271 6.71 15.08 3.56
N THR A 272 7.00 14.13 2.68
CA THR A 272 7.73 14.36 1.40
C THR A 272 6.87 13.99 0.19
N GLY A 273 5.59 13.65 0.41
CA GLY A 273 4.75 12.98 -0.59
C GLY A 273 5.25 11.58 -0.94
N TYR A 274 4.73 11.06 -2.05
CA TYR A 274 5.13 9.80 -2.66
C TYR A 274 6.25 10.02 -3.68
N LEU A 275 6.93 8.92 -4.02
CA LEU A 275 8.05 8.94 -4.97
C LEU A 275 7.65 9.38 -6.39
N ASN A 276 6.36 9.28 -6.74
CA ASN A 276 5.85 9.72 -8.04
C ASN A 276 5.59 11.24 -8.10
N GLY A 277 5.86 11.98 -7.03
CA GLY A 277 5.62 13.42 -6.95
C GLY A 277 4.19 13.78 -6.52
N ASP A 278 3.35 12.81 -6.15
CA ASP A 278 2.01 13.07 -5.63
C ASP A 278 2.05 13.19 -4.10
N PHE A 279 1.15 13.97 -3.53
CA PHE A 279 0.85 13.90 -2.11
C PHE A 279 -0.08 12.72 -1.79
N GLY A 280 -1.04 12.40 -2.65
CA GLY A 280 -2.07 11.37 -2.43
C GLY A 280 -3.30 11.90 -1.67
N LEU A 281 -3.88 13.02 -2.07
CA LEU A 281 -4.93 13.77 -1.32
C LEU A 281 -6.00 12.88 -0.66
N ASN A 282 -6.52 11.95 -1.47
CA ASN A 282 -7.72 11.17 -1.21
C ASN A 282 -7.41 9.76 -0.73
N ASP A 283 -6.13 9.40 -0.65
CA ASP A 283 -5.74 8.10 -0.12
C ASP A 283 -5.96 8.06 1.37
N TYR A 284 -6.40 6.92 1.89
CA TYR A 284 -6.41 6.68 3.32
C TYR A 284 -4.99 6.48 3.86
N VAL A 285 -4.72 7.01 5.04
CA VAL A 285 -3.41 6.94 5.67
C VAL A 285 -3.25 5.57 6.32
N THR A 286 -2.22 4.81 5.94
CA THR A 286 -1.92 3.53 6.62
C THR A 286 -1.37 3.75 8.03
N LYS A 287 -1.52 2.77 8.94
CA LYS A 287 -1.00 2.85 10.32
C LYS A 287 0.49 3.21 10.36
N GLY A 288 1.30 2.62 9.46
CA GLY A 288 2.72 2.93 9.36
C GLY A 288 3.04 4.33 8.84
N GLN A 289 2.22 4.88 7.94
CA GLN A 289 2.36 6.28 7.50
C GLN A 289 1.95 7.25 8.61
N PHE A 290 0.86 6.96 9.31
CA PHE A 290 0.40 7.76 10.44
C PHE A 290 1.47 7.82 11.53
N GLN A 291 2.03 6.68 11.93
CA GLN A 291 3.10 6.65 12.93
C GLN A 291 4.31 7.49 12.48
N LYS A 292 4.74 7.37 11.22
CA LYS A 292 5.83 8.20 10.69
C LYS A 292 5.53 9.69 10.75
N PHE A 293 4.28 10.11 10.56
CA PHE A 293 3.90 11.51 10.71
C PHE A 293 4.03 11.94 12.18
N ILE A 294 3.50 11.15 13.11
CA ILE A 294 3.60 11.41 14.55
C ILE A 294 5.06 11.44 15.05
N ASP A 295 5.91 10.56 14.54
CA ASP A 295 7.34 10.48 14.92
C ASP A 295 8.15 11.68 14.42
N ARG A 296 7.71 12.32 13.33
CA ARG A 296 8.38 13.49 12.74
C ARG A 296 7.94 14.81 13.36
N ILE A 297 6.81 14.81 14.06
CA ILE A 297 6.34 15.95 14.83
C ILE A 297 7.18 16.01 16.12
N LYS A 298 7.95 17.09 16.23
CA LYS A 298 8.85 17.37 17.36
C LYS A 298 8.12 18.08 18.49
#